data_AF-A0A645FC89-F1
#
_entry.id   AF-A0A645FC89-F1
#
_cell.length_a   1.000
_cell.length_b   1.000
_cell.length_c   1.000
_cell.angle_alpha   90.00
_cell.angle_beta   90.00
_cell.angle_gamma   90.00
#
_symmetry.space_group_name_H-M   'P 1'
#
loop_
_entity.id
_entity.type
_entity.pdbx_description
1 polymer ?
#
loop_
_entity_poly.entity_id
_entity_poly.type
_entity_poly.pdbx_seq_one_letter_code
_entity_poly.pdbx_strand_id
1 'polypeptide(L)'
;MISVAYPAGLGGAPILQTIYGGRWPVISWDAVTITANPFYVDLYLVNTNSLNPNSAASLNSNAQYYRLDTPYTFTTSFNPIFSLAVADDATTDVGTYAPGNGETITSDGAYVVTDGVAGPNVTPILDSGSMTAPDGDGFYYGDGPVLPSFAFAFMHASVSFNLDAAYGSNRVTINQAQLSVVNGVAGTTYSQMLTFSDTSTAATFQLFPTEGAGTPIDYQLFFGSDPIPKGTPFQWQNLNPGMNTKDLKVGGIVESSVADKVSGTYSDTITVTITNPN
;
A
#
# COMPACT_ATOMS: atom_id res chain seq x y z
N MET A 1 23.77 12.94 -14.26
CA MET A 1 23.73 13.55 -12.92
C MET A 1 22.36 14.20 -12.73
N ILE A 2 21.69 13.98 -11.59
CA ILE A 2 20.38 14.59 -11.28
C ILE A 2 20.61 15.53 -10.11
N SER A 3 20.13 16.76 -10.22
CA SER A 3 20.19 17.77 -9.15
C SER A 3 18.82 17.88 -8.49
N VAL A 4 18.84 18.06 -7.18
CA VAL A 4 17.66 18.35 -6.35
C VAL A 4 17.86 19.72 -5.74
N ALA A 5 16.82 20.55 -5.67
CA ALA A 5 16.89 21.91 -5.12
C ALA A 5 15.65 22.27 -4.30
N TYR A 6 15.81 23.12 -3.28
CA TYR A 6 14.72 23.58 -2.39
C TYR A 6 14.53 25.10 -2.50
N PRO A 7 13.73 25.59 -3.46
CA PRO A 7 13.58 27.03 -3.71
C PRO A 7 12.95 27.81 -2.54
N ALA A 8 12.22 27.12 -1.65
CA ALA A 8 11.57 27.70 -0.48
C ALA A 8 12.39 27.58 0.82
N GLY A 9 13.64 27.12 0.73
CA GLY A 9 14.51 26.91 1.89
C GLY A 9 14.34 25.53 2.54
N LEU A 10 15.11 25.32 3.61
CA LEU A 10 15.24 24.05 4.30
C LEU A 10 13.87 23.57 4.84
N GLY A 11 13.46 22.35 4.44
CA GLY A 11 12.15 21.78 4.82
C GLY A 11 10.99 22.09 3.85
N GLY A 12 11.23 22.83 2.77
CA GLY A 12 10.26 23.00 1.68
C GLY A 12 10.17 21.78 0.75
N ALA A 13 9.21 21.78 -0.18
CA ALA A 13 9.11 20.75 -1.21
C ALA A 13 10.31 20.82 -2.19
N PRO A 14 10.99 19.70 -2.48
CA PRO A 14 12.09 19.67 -3.45
C PRO A 14 11.57 19.79 -4.88
N ILE A 15 12.39 20.38 -5.75
CA ILE A 15 12.25 20.27 -7.19
C ILE A 15 13.37 19.34 -7.71
N LEU A 16 12.97 18.37 -8.51
CA LEU A 16 13.84 17.38 -9.11
C LEU A 16 13.99 17.70 -10.59
N GLN A 17 15.23 17.82 -11.06
CA GLN A 17 15.50 18.15 -12.46
C GLN A 17 16.59 17.27 -13.04
N THR A 18 16.34 16.80 -14.26
CA THR A 18 17.37 16.19 -15.10
C THR A 18 18.31 17.29 -15.58
N ILE A 19 19.60 17.12 -15.29
CA ILE A 19 20.62 18.05 -15.76
C ILE A 19 20.88 17.74 -17.24
N TYR A 20 20.59 18.71 -18.11
CA TYR A 20 20.97 18.74 -19.52
C TYR A 20 20.48 17.57 -20.38
N GLY A 21 19.25 17.66 -20.91
CA GLY A 21 18.80 16.88 -22.09
C GLY A 21 18.96 15.36 -22.05
N GLY A 22 19.15 14.76 -20.86
CA GLY A 22 19.35 13.32 -20.68
C GLY A 22 20.76 12.77 -20.99
N ARG A 23 21.80 13.61 -21.13
CA ARG A 23 23.15 13.16 -21.56
C ARG A 23 24.25 13.65 -20.64
N TRP A 24 25.12 12.75 -20.15
CA TRP A 24 26.36 13.14 -19.46
C TRP A 24 27.42 12.03 -19.54
N PRO A 25 28.66 12.31 -19.98
CA PRO A 25 29.74 11.35 -19.98
C PRO A 25 30.22 11.09 -18.55
N VAL A 26 30.66 9.85 -18.28
CA VAL A 26 31.15 9.43 -16.96
C VAL A 26 32.52 10.08 -16.63
N ILE A 27 33.33 10.41 -17.65
CA ILE A 27 34.72 10.88 -17.46
C ILE A 27 34.98 12.22 -18.17
N SER A 28 34.81 12.28 -19.49
CA SER A 28 35.04 13.49 -20.30
C SER A 28 34.09 13.53 -21.49
N TRP A 29 33.82 14.73 -22.00
CA TRP A 29 33.14 14.92 -23.29
C TRP A 29 34.07 14.60 -24.48
N ASP A 30 35.36 14.43 -24.23
CA ASP A 30 36.35 13.98 -25.21
C ASP A 30 36.43 12.44 -25.24
N ALA A 31 36.87 11.89 -26.38
CA ALA A 31 37.19 10.48 -26.50
C ALA A 31 38.36 10.12 -25.56
N VAL A 32 38.14 9.18 -24.65
CA VAL A 32 39.16 8.69 -23.71
C VAL A 32 39.23 7.17 -23.78
N THR A 33 40.44 6.64 -24.00
CA THR A 33 40.69 5.20 -23.91
C THR A 33 40.75 4.77 -22.44
N ILE A 34 39.84 3.87 -22.04
CA ILE A 34 39.86 3.24 -20.72
C ILE A 34 40.86 2.07 -20.76
N THR A 35 41.93 2.16 -19.99
CA THR A 35 42.99 1.12 -19.92
C THR A 35 42.93 0.27 -18.64
N ALA A 36 42.01 0.58 -17.73
CA ALA A 36 41.82 -0.15 -16.47
C ALA A 36 41.07 -1.48 -16.70
N ASN A 37 41.54 -2.57 -16.10
CA ASN A 37 40.86 -3.87 -16.09
C ASN A 37 41.09 -4.60 -14.73
N PRO A 38 40.03 -4.85 -13.95
CA PRO A 38 38.65 -4.42 -14.18
C PRO A 38 38.49 -2.90 -14.06
N PHE A 39 37.56 -2.35 -14.84
CA PHE A 39 37.12 -0.97 -14.73
C PHE A 39 35.91 -0.91 -13.78
N TYR A 40 35.99 -0.06 -12.75
CA TYR A 40 34.92 0.15 -11.79
C TYR A 40 34.35 1.56 -11.92
N VAL A 41 33.04 1.68 -11.84
CA VAL A 41 32.31 2.96 -11.81
C VAL A 41 31.29 2.90 -10.69
N ASP A 42 31.28 3.93 -9.84
CA ASP A 42 30.20 4.18 -8.90
C ASP A 42 29.36 5.36 -9.42
N LEU A 43 28.04 5.21 -9.43
CA LEU A 43 27.10 6.24 -9.83
C LEU A 43 26.32 6.71 -8.60
N TYR A 44 26.31 8.02 -8.35
CA TYR A 44 25.63 8.62 -7.21
C TYR A 44 24.54 9.61 -7.68
N LEU A 45 23.41 9.62 -6.98
CA LEU A 45 22.42 10.68 -7.05
C LEU A 45 22.85 11.82 -6.11
N VAL A 46 23.05 13.05 -6.61
CA VAL A 46 23.59 14.14 -5.81
C VAL A 46 22.67 15.36 -5.81
N ASN A 47 22.15 15.71 -4.65
CA ASN A 47 21.46 16.99 -4.43
C ASN A 47 22.49 18.14 -4.37
N THR A 48 22.53 18.99 -5.40
CA THR A 48 23.48 20.13 -5.44
C THR A 48 22.97 21.38 -4.70
N ASN A 49 21.73 21.35 -4.19
CA ASN A 49 21.06 22.48 -3.54
C ASN A 49 21.08 23.76 -4.38
N SER A 50 21.06 23.62 -5.71
CA SER A 50 21.16 24.72 -6.65
C SER A 50 19.99 24.72 -7.62
N LEU A 51 19.37 25.89 -7.80
CA LEU A 51 18.38 26.12 -8.85
C LEU A 51 19.01 26.25 -10.24
N ASN A 52 20.33 26.37 -10.32
CA ASN A 52 21.04 26.35 -11.60
C ASN A 52 21.26 24.89 -12.02
N PRO A 53 20.65 24.42 -13.12
CA PRO A 53 20.81 23.04 -13.58
C PRO A 53 22.26 22.72 -13.98
N ASN A 54 23.10 23.73 -14.26
CA ASN A 54 24.50 23.55 -14.63
C ASN A 54 25.47 23.52 -13.44
N SER A 55 24.95 23.55 -12.20
CA SER A 55 25.79 23.43 -11.02
C SER A 55 26.39 22.03 -10.94
N ALA A 56 27.72 21.95 -11.06
CA ALA A 56 28.45 20.70 -10.89
C ALA A 56 28.47 20.29 -9.41
N ALA A 57 28.21 19.01 -9.13
CA ALA A 57 28.58 18.42 -7.87
C ALA A 57 30.12 18.27 -7.82
N SER A 58 30.77 18.92 -6.86
CA SER A 58 32.19 18.70 -6.55
C SER A 58 32.34 18.01 -5.19
N LEU A 59 33.48 17.36 -4.95
CA LEU A 59 33.79 16.68 -3.68
C LEU A 59 33.65 17.60 -2.45
N ASN A 60 33.80 18.91 -2.64
CA ASN A 60 33.69 19.92 -1.58
C ASN A 60 32.35 20.69 -1.62
N SER A 61 31.40 20.27 -2.46
CA SER A 61 30.07 20.84 -2.49
C SER A 61 29.27 20.29 -1.32
N ASN A 62 28.67 21.15 -0.50
CA ASN A 62 27.72 20.72 0.51
C ASN A 62 26.48 20.15 -0.19
N ALA A 63 26.34 18.83 -0.22
CA ALA A 63 25.09 18.18 -0.58
C ALA A 63 24.06 18.39 0.56
N GLN A 64 22.78 18.53 0.22
CA GLN A 64 21.72 18.46 1.25
C GLN A 64 21.48 16.99 1.60
N TYR A 65 21.50 16.69 2.90
CA TYR A 65 21.23 15.34 3.41
C TYR A 65 19.76 14.95 3.20
N TYR A 66 19.50 13.66 2.97
CA TYR A 66 18.15 13.12 3.06
C TYR A 66 17.79 12.97 4.54
N ARG A 67 16.62 13.45 4.93
CA ARG A 67 16.16 13.37 6.32
C ARG A 67 15.53 12.00 6.55
N LEU A 68 16.00 11.30 7.59
CA LEU A 68 15.43 10.02 8.00
C LEU A 68 13.92 10.18 8.22
N ASP A 69 13.16 9.18 7.82
CA ASP A 69 11.71 9.10 7.92
C ASP A 69 10.96 10.20 7.14
N THR A 70 11.52 10.64 6.01
CA THR A 70 10.91 11.67 5.16
C THR A 70 10.56 11.11 3.79
N PRO A 71 9.29 11.27 3.33
CA PRO A 71 8.91 10.94 1.97
C PRO A 71 9.42 12.01 0.99
N TYR A 72 10.00 11.56 -0.11
CA TYR A 72 10.42 12.39 -1.23
C TYR A 72 9.57 12.04 -2.44
N THR A 73 8.64 12.92 -2.80
CA THR A 73 7.74 12.73 -3.94
C THR A 73 8.33 13.27 -5.23
N PHE A 74 8.05 12.58 -6.33
CA PHE A 74 8.38 13.02 -7.67
C PHE A 74 7.19 13.78 -8.26
N THR A 75 7.42 14.97 -8.84
CA THR A 75 6.36 15.74 -9.53
C THR A 75 6.02 15.17 -10.92
N THR A 76 6.79 14.20 -11.38
CA THR A 76 6.67 13.48 -12.66
C THR A 76 7.26 12.08 -12.48
N SER A 77 6.81 11.08 -13.23
CA SER A 77 7.37 9.72 -13.18
C SER A 77 8.90 9.75 -13.27
N PHE A 78 9.56 9.21 -12.24
CA PHE A 78 11.01 9.21 -12.10
C PHE A 78 11.53 7.78 -12.16
N ASN A 79 12.07 7.41 -13.33
CA ASN A 79 12.68 6.10 -13.55
C ASN A 79 14.09 6.29 -14.13
N PRO A 80 15.07 6.71 -13.32
CA PRO A 80 16.42 6.91 -13.79
C PRO A 80 17.07 5.57 -14.13
N ILE A 81 17.54 5.45 -15.36
CA ILE A 81 18.25 4.31 -15.90
C ILE A 81 19.58 4.79 -16.46
N PHE A 82 20.60 3.93 -16.44
CA PHE A 82 21.84 4.19 -17.16
C PHE A 82 22.09 3.12 -18.22
N SER A 83 22.86 3.53 -19.22
CA SER A 83 23.45 2.63 -20.20
C SER A 83 24.92 2.87 -20.34
N LEU A 84 25.63 1.77 -20.55
CA LEU A 84 27.02 1.79 -20.96
C LEU A 84 27.06 1.51 -22.46
N ALA A 85 27.67 2.42 -23.21
CA ALA A 85 27.89 2.28 -24.64
C ALA A 85 29.38 2.54 -24.93
N VAL A 86 29.90 1.88 -25.96
CA VAL A 86 31.27 2.02 -26.42
C VAL A 86 31.28 2.29 -27.92
N ALA A 87 32.18 3.16 -28.36
CA ALA A 87 32.50 3.29 -29.77
C ALA A 87 33.35 2.10 -30.25
N ASP A 88 33.22 1.75 -31.52
CA ASP A 88 34.10 0.79 -32.19
C ASP A 88 35.38 1.44 -32.76
N ASP A 89 35.41 2.77 -32.88
CA ASP A 89 36.59 3.57 -33.27
C ASP A 89 36.90 4.70 -32.26
N ALA A 90 38.18 4.99 -32.06
CA ALA A 90 38.65 5.99 -31.09
C ALA A 90 38.36 7.44 -31.49
N THR A 91 37.98 7.69 -32.75
CA THR A 91 37.65 9.01 -33.28
C THR A 91 36.15 9.31 -33.31
N THR A 92 35.31 8.32 -33.02
CA THR A 92 33.86 8.49 -32.96
C THR A 92 33.45 9.27 -31.71
N ASP A 93 32.76 10.39 -31.90
CA ASP A 93 32.25 11.20 -30.80
C ASP A 93 31.02 10.56 -30.13
N VAL A 94 30.84 10.83 -28.84
CA VAL A 94 29.71 10.31 -28.04
C VAL A 94 28.34 10.67 -28.65
N GLY A 95 28.23 11.82 -29.32
CA GLY A 95 27.00 12.24 -29.98
C GLY A 95 26.59 11.36 -31.15
N THR A 96 27.57 10.71 -31.81
CA THR A 96 27.36 9.83 -32.96
C THR A 96 26.93 8.42 -32.55
N TYR A 97 27.56 7.80 -31.54
CA TYR A 97 27.25 6.42 -31.15
C TYR A 97 26.32 6.27 -29.95
N ALA A 98 25.95 7.35 -29.24
CA ALA A 98 24.99 7.30 -28.13
C ALA A 98 23.89 8.37 -28.34
N PRO A 99 22.92 8.14 -29.25
CA PRO A 99 21.94 9.14 -29.67
C PRO A 99 20.99 9.60 -28.54
N GLY A 100 20.94 8.91 -27.40
CA GLY A 100 20.13 9.26 -26.23
C GLY A 100 18.67 8.81 -26.35
N ASN A 101 17.85 9.13 -25.33
CA ASN A 101 16.38 8.91 -25.34
C ASN A 101 15.88 7.50 -25.71
N GLY A 102 16.57 6.43 -25.32
CA GLY A 102 16.08 5.09 -25.64
C GLY A 102 16.29 4.67 -27.09
N GLU A 103 17.04 5.45 -27.88
CA GLU A 103 17.29 5.16 -29.29
C GLU A 103 18.36 4.08 -29.49
N THR A 104 18.21 3.32 -30.57
CA THR A 104 19.16 2.28 -30.98
C THR A 104 20.44 2.92 -31.50
N ILE A 105 21.61 2.39 -31.14
CA ILE A 105 22.89 2.80 -31.75
C ILE A 105 22.91 2.28 -33.19
N THR A 106 23.06 3.18 -34.17
CA THR A 106 22.78 2.87 -35.58
C THR A 106 24.00 2.65 -36.46
N SER A 107 25.22 3.04 -36.07
CA SER A 107 26.38 2.88 -36.97
C SER A 107 27.76 2.63 -36.34
N ASP A 108 28.16 3.32 -35.27
CA ASP A 108 29.59 3.39 -34.88
C ASP A 108 29.82 3.07 -33.38
N GLY A 109 29.08 2.09 -32.87
CA GLY A 109 29.22 1.63 -31.48
C GLY A 109 28.21 0.57 -31.07
N ALA A 110 28.30 0.16 -29.81
CA ALA A 110 27.41 -0.84 -29.22
C ALA A 110 27.14 -0.58 -27.74
N TYR A 111 25.95 -1.00 -27.28
CA TYR A 111 25.66 -1.09 -25.86
C TYR A 111 26.46 -2.25 -25.25
N VAL A 112 27.05 -2.02 -24.08
CA VAL A 112 27.71 -3.04 -23.29
C VAL A 112 26.65 -3.82 -22.52
N VAL A 113 26.76 -5.15 -22.55
CA VAL A 113 25.87 -6.04 -21.79
C VAL A 113 26.24 -5.96 -20.31
N THR A 114 25.30 -5.52 -19.47
CA THR A 114 25.43 -5.50 -18.01
C THR A 114 24.40 -6.45 -17.41
N ASP A 115 24.82 -7.35 -16.51
CA ASP A 115 23.94 -8.35 -15.87
C ASP A 115 23.02 -9.12 -16.86
N GLY A 116 23.48 -9.33 -18.09
CA GLY A 116 22.73 -10.02 -19.14
C GLY A 116 21.68 -9.18 -19.88
N VAL A 117 21.59 -7.87 -19.61
CA VAL A 117 20.68 -6.94 -20.28
C VAL A 117 21.45 -6.08 -21.28
N ALA A 118 20.92 -5.93 -22.50
CA ALA A 118 21.50 -5.09 -23.56
C ALA A 118 20.54 -3.96 -23.95
N GLY A 119 21.08 -2.80 -24.36
CA GLY A 119 20.28 -1.68 -24.88
C GLY A 119 20.45 -0.35 -24.13
N PRO A 120 19.55 0.63 -24.38
CA PRO A 120 19.60 1.98 -23.81
C PRO A 120 19.13 2.11 -22.34
N ASN A 121 18.60 1.03 -21.77
CA ASN A 121 17.92 1.03 -20.47
C ASN A 121 18.34 -0.20 -19.64
N VAL A 122 19.65 -0.46 -19.50
CA VAL A 122 20.14 -1.76 -19.00
C VAL A 122 20.18 -1.89 -17.48
N THR A 123 20.20 -0.79 -16.74
CA THR A 123 20.23 -0.85 -15.27
C THR A 123 19.45 0.29 -14.61
N PRO A 124 18.49 0.00 -13.73
CA PRO A 124 17.83 0.99 -12.87
C PRO A 124 18.82 1.61 -11.87
N ILE A 125 18.78 2.94 -11.69
CA ILE A 125 19.55 3.62 -10.62
C ILE A 125 18.85 3.48 -9.26
N LEU A 126 17.54 3.27 -9.26
CA LEU A 126 16.75 2.94 -8.08
C LEU A 126 16.29 1.49 -8.18
N ASP A 127 16.40 0.74 -7.08
CA ASP A 127 15.70 -0.54 -6.97
C ASP A 127 14.20 -0.29 -7.13
N SER A 128 13.49 -1.13 -7.90
CA SER A 128 12.04 -0.99 -8.08
C SER A 128 11.30 -1.06 -6.74
N GLY A 129 11.85 -1.79 -5.75
CA GLY A 129 11.33 -1.85 -4.39
C GLY A 129 11.58 -0.59 -3.54
N SER A 130 12.43 0.33 -3.99
CA SER A 130 12.72 1.59 -3.28
C SER A 130 11.72 2.71 -3.59
N MET A 131 10.82 2.49 -4.55
CA MET A 131 9.69 3.37 -4.87
C MET A 131 8.55 3.16 -3.88
N THR A 132 8.64 3.80 -2.71
CA THR A 132 7.76 3.51 -1.55
C THR A 132 6.99 4.72 -1.03
N ALA A 133 6.97 5.83 -1.77
CA ALA A 133 6.19 6.99 -1.33
C ALA A 133 4.69 6.64 -1.22
N PRO A 134 3.96 7.18 -0.22
CA PRO A 134 2.53 6.91 0.00
C PRO A 134 1.65 7.14 -1.25
N ASP A 135 2.07 8.06 -2.12
CA ASP A 135 1.34 8.49 -3.31
C ASP A 135 1.86 7.82 -4.61
N GLY A 136 2.74 6.82 -4.51
CA GLY A 136 3.24 6.01 -5.64
C GLY A 136 4.38 6.62 -6.46
N ASP A 137 4.49 7.96 -6.50
CA ASP A 137 5.56 8.67 -7.19
C ASP A 137 6.56 9.24 -6.16
N GLY A 138 7.55 8.45 -5.73
CA GLY A 138 8.58 8.90 -4.79
C GLY A 138 9.39 7.77 -4.14
N PHE A 139 10.30 8.15 -3.23
CA PHE A 139 11.00 7.21 -2.35
C PHE A 139 10.95 7.69 -0.89
N TYR A 140 11.11 6.76 0.06
CA TYR A 140 11.24 7.06 1.48
C TYR A 140 12.69 6.87 1.92
N TYR A 141 13.30 7.87 2.56
CA TYR A 141 14.64 7.71 3.11
C TYR A 141 14.56 7.21 4.56
N GLY A 142 14.88 5.93 4.76
CA GLY A 142 14.68 5.22 6.02
C GLY A 142 13.71 4.05 5.86
N ASP A 143 13.11 3.62 6.97
CA ASP A 143 12.04 2.62 6.94
C ASP A 143 10.72 3.31 6.55
N GLY A 144 9.99 2.78 5.56
CA GLY A 144 8.72 3.35 5.12
C GLY A 144 7.70 3.52 6.27
N PRO A 145 6.74 4.46 6.15
CA PRO A 145 5.76 4.68 7.20
C PRO A 145 4.94 3.41 7.38
N VAL A 146 4.86 2.93 8.63
CA VAL A 146 4.09 1.73 8.92
C VAL A 146 2.60 2.08 8.83
N LEU A 147 1.94 1.54 7.81
CA LEU A 147 0.52 1.78 7.60
C LEU A 147 -0.33 1.10 8.69
N PRO A 148 -1.46 1.71 9.08
CA PRO A 148 -2.38 1.08 10.01
C PRO A 148 -2.94 -0.21 9.39
N SER A 149 -3.01 -1.26 10.20
CA SER A 149 -3.63 -2.53 9.82
C SER A 149 -4.71 -2.93 10.82
N PHE A 150 -5.66 -3.73 10.35
CA PHE A 150 -6.86 -4.07 11.11
C PHE A 150 -6.96 -5.58 11.29
N ALA A 151 -7.07 -6.03 12.53
CA ALA A 151 -7.31 -7.43 12.86
C ALA A 151 -8.65 -7.56 13.57
N PHE A 152 -9.52 -8.42 13.07
CA PHE A 152 -10.87 -8.63 13.62
C PHE A 152 -11.05 -10.07 14.08
N ALA A 153 -11.72 -10.23 15.21
CA ALA A 153 -12.15 -11.51 15.74
C ALA A 153 -13.42 -11.37 16.56
N PHE A 154 -14.11 -12.49 16.77
CA PHE A 154 -15.06 -12.62 17.88
C PHE A 154 -14.37 -13.29 19.06
N MET A 155 -14.81 -12.94 20.28
CA MET A 155 -14.26 -13.50 21.52
C MET A 155 -14.45 -15.02 21.61
N HIS A 156 -15.52 -15.54 21.02
CA HIS A 156 -15.82 -16.97 20.98
C HIS A 156 -16.17 -17.42 19.55
N ALA A 157 -15.73 -18.61 19.15
CA ALA A 157 -16.04 -19.19 17.84
C ALA A 157 -17.47 -19.77 17.77
N SER A 158 -18.06 -20.13 18.90
CA SER A 158 -19.43 -20.65 18.99
C SER A 158 -20.03 -20.27 20.33
N VAL A 159 -21.31 -19.94 20.32
CA VAL A 159 -22.06 -19.43 21.48
C VAL A 159 -23.48 -19.98 21.45
N SER A 160 -24.13 -20.07 22.61
CA SER A 160 -25.49 -20.59 22.73
C SER A 160 -26.30 -19.71 23.67
N PHE A 161 -27.61 -19.62 23.43
CA PHE A 161 -28.54 -18.85 24.23
C PHE A 161 -29.92 -19.52 24.19
N ASN A 162 -30.77 -19.23 25.17
CA ASN A 162 -32.16 -19.67 25.15
C ASN A 162 -33.01 -18.66 24.38
N LEU A 163 -33.90 -19.14 23.50
CA LEU A 163 -34.67 -18.28 22.59
C LEU A 163 -35.53 -17.23 23.32
N ASP A 164 -36.04 -17.54 24.51
CA ASP A 164 -36.86 -16.65 25.34
C ASP A 164 -36.13 -15.36 25.74
N ALA A 165 -34.80 -15.40 25.85
CA ALA A 165 -33.98 -14.23 26.12
C ALA A 165 -33.94 -13.23 24.95
N ALA A 166 -34.45 -13.61 23.77
CA ALA A 166 -34.44 -12.81 22.54
C ALA A 166 -35.87 -12.54 21.99
N TYR A 167 -36.93 -12.88 22.74
CA TYR A 167 -38.30 -12.67 22.31
C TYR A 167 -38.71 -11.19 22.28
N GLY A 168 -39.45 -10.82 21.24
CA GLY A 168 -40.02 -9.48 21.09
C GLY A 168 -38.93 -8.41 21.03
N SER A 169 -38.96 -7.46 21.97
CA SER A 169 -37.97 -6.39 22.07
C SER A 169 -36.72 -6.76 22.86
N ASN A 170 -36.66 -7.96 23.45
CA ASN A 170 -35.50 -8.42 24.20
C ASN A 170 -34.31 -8.66 23.27
N ARG A 171 -33.12 -8.43 23.81
CA ARG A 171 -31.84 -8.60 23.10
C ARG A 171 -30.85 -9.28 24.01
N VAL A 172 -30.43 -10.48 23.63
CA VAL A 172 -29.41 -11.24 24.36
C VAL A 172 -28.04 -10.99 23.74
N THR A 173 -27.06 -10.62 24.56
CA THR A 173 -25.67 -10.56 24.11
C THR A 173 -25.17 -11.98 23.91
N ILE A 174 -24.75 -12.31 22.69
CA ILE A 174 -24.26 -13.64 22.34
C ILE A 174 -22.74 -13.68 22.23
N ASN A 175 -22.09 -12.58 21.86
CA ASN A 175 -20.65 -12.53 21.65
C ASN A 175 -20.13 -11.09 21.76
N GLN A 176 -18.82 -10.90 21.67
CA GLN A 176 -18.18 -9.59 21.55
C GLN A 176 -17.23 -9.57 20.37
N ALA A 177 -17.45 -8.63 19.44
CA ALA A 177 -16.53 -8.34 18.36
C ALA A 177 -15.33 -7.55 18.89
N GLN A 178 -14.14 -7.91 18.41
CA GLN A 178 -12.86 -7.31 18.76
C GLN A 178 -12.18 -6.86 17.48
N LEU A 179 -11.80 -5.60 17.40
CA LEU A 179 -11.07 -5.03 16.27
C LEU A 179 -9.85 -4.26 16.78
N SER A 180 -8.68 -4.77 16.44
CA SER A 180 -7.40 -4.15 16.76
C SER A 180 -6.93 -3.28 15.60
N VAL A 181 -6.66 -2.00 15.88
CA VAL A 181 -5.99 -1.07 14.96
C VAL A 181 -4.50 -1.06 15.31
N VAL A 182 -3.71 -1.77 14.52
CA VAL A 182 -2.25 -1.89 14.68
C VAL A 182 -1.58 -0.77 13.89
N ASN A 183 -0.52 -0.16 14.44
CA ASN A 183 0.17 0.99 13.84
C ASN A 183 -0.73 2.22 13.62
N GLY A 184 -1.84 2.32 14.36
CA GLY A 184 -2.67 3.52 14.38
C GLY A 184 -1.97 4.69 15.06
N VAL A 185 -2.22 5.90 14.58
CA VAL A 185 -1.67 7.14 15.13
C VAL A 185 -2.51 7.61 16.32
N ALA A 186 -1.88 7.87 17.46
CA ALA A 186 -2.57 8.36 18.66
C ALA A 186 -3.36 9.65 18.38
N GLY A 187 -4.63 9.68 18.78
CA GLY A 187 -5.55 10.80 18.53
C GLY A 187 -6.27 10.76 17.18
N THR A 188 -5.91 9.83 16.28
CA THR A 188 -6.62 9.60 15.03
C THR A 188 -7.68 8.51 15.20
N THR A 189 -8.88 8.73 14.66
CA THR A 189 -9.94 7.72 14.59
C THR A 189 -10.02 7.08 13.22
N TYR A 190 -10.28 5.78 13.20
CA TYR A 190 -10.43 4.97 12.00
C TYR A 190 -11.86 4.44 11.87
N SER A 191 -12.15 3.83 10.72
CA SER A 191 -13.41 3.13 10.51
C SER A 191 -13.21 1.94 9.59
N GLN A 192 -14.03 0.90 9.75
CA GLN A 192 -14.06 -0.27 8.85
C GLN A 192 -15.50 -0.57 8.42
N MET A 193 -15.67 -1.08 7.20
CA MET A 193 -16.95 -1.58 6.71
C MET A 193 -17.07 -3.06 7.06
N LEU A 194 -18.19 -3.42 7.69
CA LEU A 194 -18.54 -4.77 8.06
C LEU A 194 -19.81 -5.18 7.34
N THR A 195 -19.80 -6.37 6.73
CA THR A 195 -20.98 -6.98 6.11
C THR A 195 -21.23 -8.32 6.78
N PHE A 196 -22.41 -8.47 7.38
CA PHE A 196 -22.81 -9.69 8.06
C PHE A 196 -23.77 -10.49 7.19
N SER A 197 -23.47 -11.76 6.98
CA SER A 197 -24.32 -12.70 6.27
C SER A 197 -24.41 -14.02 7.02
N ASP A 198 -25.36 -14.86 6.64
CA ASP A 198 -25.44 -16.25 7.06
C ASP A 198 -25.49 -17.16 5.81
N THR A 199 -25.76 -18.44 6.00
CA THR A 199 -25.94 -19.40 4.89
C THR A 199 -27.32 -19.34 4.24
N SER A 200 -28.24 -18.56 4.78
CA SER A 200 -29.63 -18.45 4.31
C SER A 200 -29.76 -17.43 3.17
N THR A 201 -30.68 -17.69 2.24
CA THR A 201 -31.02 -16.75 1.16
C THR A 201 -32.14 -15.77 1.53
N ALA A 202 -32.69 -15.88 2.76
CA ALA A 202 -33.72 -14.98 3.25
C ALA A 202 -33.15 -13.57 3.50
N ALA A 203 -34.04 -12.57 3.52
CA ALA A 203 -33.66 -11.20 3.86
C ALA A 203 -33.29 -11.02 5.35
N THR A 204 -33.77 -11.93 6.21
CA THR A 204 -33.50 -12.01 7.64
C THR A 204 -32.42 -13.06 7.94
N PHE A 205 -31.83 -12.98 9.13
CA PHE A 205 -30.97 -14.05 9.64
C PHE A 205 -31.82 -15.22 10.12
N GLN A 206 -31.33 -16.45 9.95
CA GLN A 206 -32.13 -17.65 10.22
C GLN A 206 -31.37 -18.72 11.01
N LEU A 207 -31.95 -19.14 12.13
CA LEU A 207 -31.52 -20.31 12.88
C LEU A 207 -32.16 -21.56 12.26
N PHE A 208 -31.35 -22.53 11.83
CA PHE A 208 -31.81 -23.80 11.25
C PHE A 208 -31.79 -24.92 12.29
N PRO A 209 -32.76 -25.86 12.27
CA PRO A 209 -32.74 -27.00 13.17
C PRO A 209 -31.46 -27.82 12.94
N THR A 210 -30.78 -28.20 14.02
CA THR A 210 -29.56 -29.01 13.92
C THR A 210 -29.85 -30.46 13.52
N GLU A 211 -31.09 -30.92 13.76
CA GLU A 211 -31.55 -32.26 13.43
C GLU A 211 -32.93 -32.20 12.74
N GLY A 212 -33.13 -33.05 11.74
CA GLY A 212 -34.40 -33.18 11.03
C GLY A 212 -34.70 -32.09 10.00
N ALA A 213 -35.95 -32.03 9.54
CA ALA A 213 -36.41 -31.15 8.46
C ALA A 213 -37.40 -30.08 8.94
N GLY A 214 -37.07 -29.40 10.03
CA GLY A 214 -37.88 -28.30 10.57
C GLY A 214 -37.73 -27.00 9.77
N THR A 215 -38.69 -26.08 9.96
CA THR A 215 -38.57 -24.72 9.40
C THR A 215 -37.67 -23.85 10.27
N PRO A 216 -36.90 -22.91 9.69
CA PRO A 216 -36.00 -22.04 10.44
C PRO A 216 -36.74 -21.03 11.32
N ILE A 217 -35.99 -20.43 12.24
CA ILE A 217 -36.43 -19.35 13.13
C ILE A 217 -35.71 -18.06 12.71
N ASP A 218 -36.49 -17.06 12.30
CA ASP A 218 -35.97 -15.75 11.92
C ASP A 218 -35.54 -14.95 13.16
N TYR A 219 -34.45 -14.19 13.02
CA TYR A 219 -33.97 -13.28 14.04
C TYR A 219 -33.28 -12.05 13.45
N GLN A 220 -33.00 -11.07 14.31
CA GLN A 220 -32.24 -9.87 13.99
C GLN A 220 -30.92 -9.87 14.75
N LEU A 221 -29.83 -9.48 14.06
CA LEU A 221 -28.55 -9.19 14.67
C LEU A 221 -28.43 -7.71 15.01
N PHE A 222 -27.73 -7.43 16.11
CA PHE A 222 -27.41 -6.08 16.55
C PHE A 222 -25.94 -5.95 16.90
N PHE A 223 -25.34 -4.84 16.47
CA PHE A 223 -24.00 -4.43 16.84
C PHE A 223 -24.06 -3.36 17.93
N GLY A 224 -23.96 -3.78 19.18
CA GLY A 224 -24.33 -2.99 20.34
C GLY A 224 -25.83 -2.71 20.37
N SER A 225 -26.23 -1.47 20.09
CA SER A 225 -27.63 -1.03 19.99
C SER A 225 -28.19 -1.10 18.57
N ASP A 226 -27.31 -1.14 17.57
CA ASP A 226 -27.66 -0.79 16.20
C ASP A 226 -28.03 -2.07 15.43
N PRO A 227 -29.18 -2.10 14.72
CA PRO A 227 -29.57 -3.26 13.94
C PRO A 227 -28.62 -3.46 12.76
N ILE A 228 -28.22 -4.71 12.52
CA ILE A 228 -27.38 -5.08 11.39
C ILE A 228 -28.28 -5.53 10.22
N PRO A 229 -28.32 -4.79 9.11
CA PRO A 229 -28.98 -5.26 7.90
C PRO A 229 -28.16 -6.39 7.26
N LYS A 230 -28.78 -7.56 7.07
CA LYS A 230 -28.14 -8.71 6.46
C LYS A 230 -27.62 -8.39 5.06
N GLY A 231 -26.39 -8.82 4.76
CA GLY A 231 -25.75 -8.68 3.44
C GLY A 231 -25.44 -7.25 3.02
N THR A 232 -25.71 -6.25 3.87
CA THR A 232 -25.48 -4.84 3.56
C THR A 232 -24.29 -4.32 4.35
N PRO A 233 -23.34 -3.62 3.72
CA PRO A 233 -22.23 -3.00 4.44
C PRO A 233 -22.72 -2.00 5.48
N PHE A 234 -22.20 -2.10 6.70
CA PHE A 234 -22.35 -1.08 7.73
C PHE A 234 -20.99 -0.64 8.25
N GLN A 235 -20.87 0.63 8.64
CA GLN A 235 -19.60 1.20 9.07
C GLN A 235 -19.44 1.14 10.59
N TRP A 236 -18.36 0.51 11.07
CA TRP A 236 -17.90 0.67 12.45
C TRP A 236 -16.96 1.87 12.51
N GLN A 237 -17.45 2.99 13.05
CA GLN A 237 -16.72 4.25 13.17
C GLN A 237 -16.07 4.44 14.54
N ASN A 238 -15.23 5.47 14.65
CA ASN A 238 -14.58 5.92 15.88
C ASN A 238 -13.67 4.84 16.51
N LEU A 239 -12.97 4.07 15.66
CA LEU A 239 -12.00 3.08 16.08
C LEU A 239 -10.72 3.79 16.51
N ASN A 240 -10.29 3.58 17.75
CA ASN A 240 -9.04 4.13 18.27
C ASN A 240 -7.88 3.17 17.97
N PRO A 241 -6.62 3.66 17.92
CA PRO A 241 -5.44 2.80 17.94
C PRO A 241 -5.52 1.78 19.09
N GLY A 242 -5.16 0.53 18.81
CA GLY A 242 -5.31 -0.58 19.76
C GLY A 242 -6.67 -1.26 19.67
N MET A 243 -7.12 -1.84 20.80
CA MET A 243 -8.29 -2.71 20.84
C MET A 243 -9.61 -1.94 20.96
N ASN A 244 -10.54 -2.24 20.07
CA ASN A 244 -11.92 -1.75 20.10
C ASN A 244 -12.86 -2.95 20.24
N THR A 245 -13.91 -2.80 21.05
CA THR A 245 -14.86 -3.89 21.31
C THR A 245 -16.30 -3.43 21.11
N LYS A 246 -17.15 -4.32 20.60
CA LYS A 246 -18.60 -4.08 20.55
C LYS A 246 -19.36 -5.39 20.73
N ASP A 247 -20.41 -5.35 21.53
CA ASP A 247 -21.28 -6.52 21.74
C ASP A 247 -22.00 -6.90 20.44
N LEU A 248 -22.08 -8.21 20.18
CA LEU A 248 -22.98 -8.78 19.19
C LEU A 248 -24.19 -9.36 19.92
N LYS A 249 -25.39 -8.95 19.51
CA LYS A 249 -26.64 -9.36 20.17
C LYS A 249 -27.63 -9.94 19.17
N VAL A 250 -28.47 -10.84 19.67
CA VAL A 250 -29.62 -11.41 18.95
C VAL A 250 -30.91 -10.90 19.58
N GLY A 251 -31.89 -10.58 18.76
CA GLY A 251 -33.23 -10.19 19.19
C GLY A 251 -34.26 -10.32 18.07
N GLY A 252 -35.47 -9.82 18.30
CA GLY A 252 -36.52 -9.79 17.29
C GLY A 252 -37.13 -11.17 16.98
N ILE A 253 -36.90 -12.16 17.84
CA ILE A 253 -37.53 -13.47 17.70
C ILE A 253 -39.00 -13.36 18.09
N VAL A 254 -39.89 -13.90 17.26
CA VAL A 254 -41.33 -13.84 17.48
C VAL A 254 -41.76 -15.09 18.24
N GLU A 255 -42.18 -14.95 19.50
CA GLU A 255 -42.54 -16.08 20.38
C GLU A 255 -43.58 -17.02 19.74
N SER A 256 -44.62 -16.47 19.12
CA SER A 256 -45.65 -17.27 18.45
C SER A 256 -45.13 -18.06 17.25
N SER A 257 -44.08 -17.59 16.57
CA SER A 257 -43.47 -18.32 15.46
C SER A 257 -42.57 -19.47 15.94
N VAL A 258 -42.09 -19.41 17.19
CA VAL A 258 -41.29 -20.46 17.84
C VAL A 258 -42.18 -21.55 18.42
N ALA A 259 -43.37 -21.21 18.94
CA ALA A 259 -44.29 -22.18 19.54
C ALA A 259 -44.71 -23.32 18.59
N ASP A 260 -44.74 -23.05 17.29
CA ASP A 260 -45.09 -24.01 16.24
C ASP A 260 -43.88 -24.82 15.71
N LYS A 261 -42.68 -24.61 16.29
CA LYS A 261 -41.45 -25.28 15.86
C LYS A 261 -41.25 -26.62 16.56
N VAL A 262 -40.49 -27.50 15.92
CA VAL A 262 -40.07 -28.76 16.52
C VAL A 262 -39.13 -28.48 17.69
N SER A 263 -39.33 -29.16 18.82
CA SER A 263 -38.42 -29.05 19.96
C SER A 263 -37.03 -29.54 19.58
N GLY A 264 -35.99 -28.79 19.94
CA GLY A 264 -34.61 -29.15 19.64
C GLY A 264 -33.68 -27.95 19.65
N THR A 265 -32.45 -28.17 19.17
CA THR A 265 -31.45 -27.12 19.01
C THR A 265 -31.52 -26.55 17.60
N TYR A 266 -31.28 -25.25 17.50
CA TYR A 266 -31.17 -24.54 16.23
C TYR A 266 -29.84 -23.80 16.18
N SER A 267 -29.23 -23.74 15.00
CA SER A 267 -27.91 -23.13 14.79
C SER A 267 -27.88 -22.27 13.54
N ASP A 268 -27.02 -21.27 13.55
CA ASP A 268 -26.68 -20.46 12.40
C ASP A 268 -25.17 -20.19 12.39
N THR A 269 -24.61 -19.96 11.20
CA THR A 269 -23.21 -19.56 11.01
C THR A 269 -23.15 -18.17 10.40
N ILE A 270 -22.77 -17.20 11.22
CA ILE A 270 -22.57 -15.82 10.78
C ILE A 270 -21.18 -15.64 10.19
N THR A 271 -21.14 -15.15 8.95
CA THR A 271 -19.92 -14.73 8.27
C THR A 271 -19.84 -13.20 8.29
N VAL A 272 -18.66 -12.68 8.63
CA VAL A 272 -18.38 -11.24 8.61
C VAL A 272 -17.31 -10.96 7.57
N THR A 273 -17.65 -10.17 6.57
CA THR A 273 -16.72 -9.66 5.56
C THR A 273 -16.30 -8.25 5.96
N ILE A 274 -14.99 -7.99 5.90
CA ILE A 274 -14.40 -6.70 6.27
C ILE A 274 -13.79 -6.10 5.02
N THR A 275 -14.16 -4.87 4.71
CA THR A 275 -13.57 -4.09 3.63
C THR A 275 -13.11 -2.74 4.14
N ASN A 276 -12.03 -2.22 3.56
CA ASN A 276 -11.62 -0.86 3.83
C ASN A 276 -12.69 0.09 3.26
N PRO A 277 -13.04 1.17 3.97
CA PRO A 277 -13.84 2.23 3.38
C PRO A 277 -13.04 2.83 2.21
N ASN A 278 -13.69 2.93 1.04
CA ASN A 278 -13.12 3.61 -0.14
C ASN A 278 -12.86 5.08 0.15
#